data_AF-J0CQ70-F1
#
_entry.id   AF-J0CQ70-F1
#
_cell.length_a   1.000
_cell.length_b   1.000
_cell.length_c   1.000
_cell.angle_alpha   90.00
_cell.angle_beta   90.00
_cell.angle_gamma   90.00
#
_symmetry.space_group_name_H-M   'P 1'
#
loop_
_entity.id
_entity.type
_entity.pdbx_description
1 polymer ?
#
loop_
_entity_poly.entity_id
_entity_poly.type
_entity_poly.pdbx_seq_one_letter_code
_entity_poly.pdbx_strand_id
1 'polypeptide(L)'
;MYTHLCSPAHTPYTCPVRPLAAHSPPADAPARAVWYLVAAAAFVLSQLDVFLLSKVICKGTDAVVDGSFVATLLETLTVAFLYGAWRSITEEDWSDDLFYGN
;
A
#
# COMPACT_ATOMS: atom_id res chain seq x y z
N MET A 1 8.50 24.11 3.95
CA MET A 1 8.15 24.56 5.31
C MET A 1 9.23 24.07 6.25
N TYR A 2 10.06 24.96 6.79
CA TYR A 2 11.13 24.62 7.72
C TYR A 2 10.57 24.66 9.14
N THR A 3 10.66 23.56 9.90
CA THR A 3 10.33 23.55 11.32
C THR A 3 11.57 23.94 12.11
N HIS A 4 11.53 25.15 12.69
CA HIS A 4 12.57 25.64 13.59
C HIS A 4 12.37 25.01 14.99
N LEU A 5 13.11 23.96 15.32
CA LEU A 5 13.26 23.49 16.70
C LEU A 5 14.40 24.28 17.36
N CYS A 6 14.07 25.38 18.02
CA CYS A 6 15.01 26.09 18.91
C CYS A 6 15.01 25.42 20.29
N SER A 7 16.09 24.71 20.62
CA SER A 7 16.34 24.23 22.00
C SER A 7 16.90 25.39 22.85
N PRO A 8 16.44 25.60 24.10
CA PRO A 8 16.84 26.76 24.92
C PRO A 8 18.18 26.58 25.64
N ALA A 9 18.97 25.55 25.30
CA ALA A 9 20.27 25.32 25.90
C ALA A 9 21.40 25.89 25.03
N HIS A 10 21.98 27.00 25.50
CA HIS A 10 23.19 27.69 25.02
C HIS A 10 23.07 28.69 23.86
N THR A 11 23.04 29.98 24.22
CA THR A 11 23.64 31.15 23.53
C THR A 11 23.24 31.42 22.05
N PRO A 12 23.42 32.66 21.57
CA PRO A 12 22.65 33.14 20.43
C PRO A 12 23.38 32.93 19.09
N TYR A 13 22.58 32.82 18.03
CA TYR A 13 22.92 32.98 16.59
C TYR A 13 23.49 31.82 15.75
N THR A 14 23.54 30.56 16.18
CA THR A 14 23.85 29.47 15.24
C THR A 14 22.88 28.30 15.37
N CYS A 15 21.81 28.31 14.58
CA CYS A 15 21.10 27.08 14.23
C CYS A 15 21.95 26.34 13.18
N PRO A 16 22.45 25.12 13.46
CA PRO A 16 23.09 24.33 12.41
C PRO A 16 22.02 23.95 11.39
N VAL A 17 22.16 24.43 10.14
CA VAL A 17 21.44 23.88 8.99
C VAL A 17 21.94 22.46 8.79
N ARG A 18 21.28 21.48 9.40
CA ARG A 18 21.50 20.09 9.06
C ARG A 18 21.02 19.92 7.62
N PRO A 19 21.88 19.60 6.64
CA PRO A 19 21.40 19.27 5.31
C PRO A 19 20.36 18.17 5.48
N LEU A 20 19.20 18.35 4.85
CA LEU A 20 18.18 17.31 4.75
C LEU A 20 18.93 16.10 4.21
N ALA A 21 19.24 15.13 5.07
CA ALA A 21 19.84 13.90 4.64
C ALA A 21 18.96 13.44 3.48
N ALA A 22 19.55 13.31 2.29
CA ALA A 22 18.88 12.66 1.19
C ALA A 22 18.29 11.40 1.81
N HIS A 23 16.96 11.34 1.86
CA HIS A 23 16.26 10.20 2.43
C HIS A 23 16.65 9.06 1.49
N SER A 24 17.72 8.36 1.85
CA SER A 24 18.05 7.07 1.27
C SER A 24 16.75 6.30 1.33
N PRO A 25 16.22 5.85 0.17
CA PRO A 25 14.94 5.15 0.16
C PRO A 25 15.04 4.05 1.21
N PRO A 26 14.05 3.96 2.10
CA PRO A 26 14.10 3.01 3.20
C PRO A 26 14.17 1.62 2.55
N ALA A 27 14.99 0.71 3.09
CA ALA A 27 15.37 -0.54 2.42
C ALA A 27 14.17 -1.47 2.12
N ASP A 28 13.00 -1.17 2.69
CA ASP A 28 11.69 -1.79 2.56
C ASP A 28 10.78 -1.16 1.47
N ALA A 29 11.21 -0.06 0.82
CA ALA A 29 10.48 0.57 -0.28
C ALA A 29 9.94 -0.41 -1.36
N PRO A 30 10.70 -1.43 -1.82
CA PRO A 30 10.15 -2.39 -2.79
C PRO A 30 9.04 -3.27 -2.20
N ALA A 31 9.12 -3.64 -0.91
CA ALA A 31 8.14 -4.52 -0.28
C ALA A 31 6.76 -3.85 -0.16
N ARG A 32 6.74 -2.56 0.18
CA ARG A 32 5.51 -1.76 0.21
C ARG A 32 4.89 -1.59 -1.17
N ALA A 33 5.71 -1.41 -2.20
CA ALA A 33 5.24 -1.29 -3.59
C ALA A 33 4.55 -2.57 -4.10
N VAL A 34 4.95 -3.76 -3.65
CA VAL A 34 4.35 -5.03 -4.07
C VAL A 34 2.86 -5.09 -3.77
N TRP A 35 2.42 -4.63 -2.59
CA TRP A 35 0.99 -4.63 -2.23
C TRP A 35 0.15 -3.79 -3.20
N TYR A 36 0.65 -2.60 -3.55
CA TYR A 36 -0.02 -1.72 -4.52
C TYR A 36 0.00 -2.29 -5.94
N LEU A 37 1.09 -2.96 -6.35
CA LEU A 37 1.18 -3.61 -7.66
C LEU A 37 0.21 -4.78 -7.77
N VAL A 38 0.10 -5.62 -6.74
CA VAL A 38 -0.85 -6.73 -6.71
C VAL A 38 -2.29 -6.22 -6.69
N ALA A 39 -2.58 -5.16 -5.92
CA ALA A 39 -3.90 -4.52 -5.94
C ALA A 39 -4.24 -3.95 -7.32
N ALA A 40 -3.31 -3.24 -7.97
CA ALA A 40 -3.52 -2.70 -9.31
C ALA A 40 -3.74 -3.81 -10.35
N ALA A 41 -2.97 -4.90 -10.28
CA ALA A 41 -3.15 -6.05 -11.16
C ALA A 41 -4.52 -6.72 -10.96
N ALA A 42 -4.93 -6.96 -9.70
CA ALA A 42 -6.24 -7.53 -9.38
C ALA A 42 -7.40 -6.64 -9.87
N PHE A 43 -7.25 -5.32 -9.75
CA PHE A 43 -8.23 -4.36 -10.27
C PHE A 43 -8.36 -4.46 -11.79
N VAL A 44 -7.23 -4.43 -12.51
CA VAL A 44 -7.21 -4.54 -13.98
C VAL A 44 -7.80 -5.88 -14.43
N LEU A 45 -7.51 -6.98 -13.73
CA LEU A 45 -8.10 -8.29 -14.01
C LEU A 45 -9.62 -8.29 -13.81
N SER A 46 -10.14 -7.66 -12.75
CA SER A 46 -11.59 -7.48 -12.57
C SER A 46 -12.22 -6.75 -13.76
N GLN A 47 -11.58 -5.69 -14.26
CA GLN A 47 -12.07 -4.98 -15.45
C GLN A 47 -12.04 -5.83 -16.72
N LEU A 48 -11.00 -6.66 -16.89
CA LEU A 48 -10.88 -7.57 -18.03
C LEU A 48 -11.92 -8.69 -17.96
N ASP A 49 -12.26 -9.17 -16.77
CA ASP A 49 -13.24 -10.25 -16.60
C ASP A 49 -14.64 -9.82 -17.07
N VAL A 50 -15.03 -8.58 -16.77
CA VAL A 50 -16.29 -8.01 -17.23
C VAL A 50 -16.36 -7.97 -18.77
N PHE A 51 -15.24 -7.69 -19.46
CA PHE A 51 -15.21 -7.56 -20.92
C PHE A 51 -14.96 -8.87 -21.69
N LEU A 52 -14.06 -9.73 -21.22
CA LEU A 52 -13.60 -10.93 -21.93
C LEU A 52 -14.18 -12.21 -21.33
N LEU A 53 -14.18 -12.32 -20.00
CA LEU A 53 -14.49 -13.57 -19.32
C LEU A 53 -16.00 -13.83 -19.22
N SER A 54 -16.83 -12.78 -19.22
CA SER A 54 -18.30 -12.89 -19.30
C SER A 54 -18.78 -13.78 -20.45
N LYS A 55 -18.13 -13.72 -21.63
CA LYS A 55 -18.48 -14.58 -22.78
C LYS A 55 -17.96 -16.01 -22.63
N VAL A 56 -16.81 -16.20 -21.98
CA VAL A 56 -16.16 -17.50 -21.79
C VAL A 56 -16.87 -18.30 -20.71
N ILE A 57 -17.18 -17.68 -19.57
CA ILE A 57 -17.89 -18.31 -18.45
C ILE A 57 -19.32 -18.65 -18.88
N CYS A 58 -20.03 -17.74 -19.54
CA CYS A 58 -21.40 -17.99 -19.97
C CYS A 58 -21.50 -19.19 -20.94
N LYS A 59 -20.51 -19.40 -21.82
CA LYS A 59 -20.39 -20.61 -22.67
C LYS A 59 -19.88 -21.85 -21.94
N GLY A 60 -19.04 -21.68 -20.92
CA GLY A 60 -18.41 -22.78 -20.19
C GLY A 60 -19.27 -23.37 -19.06
N THR A 61 -20.23 -22.61 -18.53
CA THR A 61 -21.06 -23.01 -17.39
C THR A 61 -22.54 -23.18 -17.75
N ASP A 62 -22.90 -23.28 -19.02
CA ASP A 62 -24.31 -23.27 -19.49
C ASP A 62 -25.12 -22.11 -18.87
N ALA A 63 -24.52 -20.91 -18.81
CA ALA A 63 -25.11 -19.71 -18.21
C ALA A 63 -25.53 -19.80 -16.72
N VAL A 64 -25.06 -20.81 -15.97
CA VAL A 64 -25.34 -20.93 -14.53
C VAL A 64 -24.59 -19.88 -13.69
N VAL A 65 -23.40 -19.45 -14.13
CA VAL A 65 -22.56 -18.49 -13.41
C VAL A 65 -22.35 -17.25 -14.27
N ASP A 66 -22.59 -16.07 -13.70
CA ASP A 66 -22.34 -14.78 -14.34
C ASP A 66 -20.90 -14.32 -14.06
N GLY A 67 -20.23 -13.80 -15.10
CA GLY A 67 -18.93 -13.16 -14.97
C GLY A 67 -18.94 -11.97 -13.99
N SER A 68 -20.09 -11.33 -13.78
CA SER A 68 -20.25 -10.26 -12.78
C SER A 68 -19.98 -10.72 -11.35
N PHE A 69 -20.25 -11.99 -11.02
CA PHE A 69 -19.96 -12.57 -9.70
C PHE A 69 -18.44 -12.75 -9.50
N VAL A 70 -17.74 -13.19 -10.53
CA VAL A 70 -16.28 -13.35 -10.48
C VAL A 70 -15.60 -11.98 -10.41
N ALA A 71 -16.07 -11.01 -11.20
CA ALA A 71 -15.55 -9.64 -11.17
C ALA A 71 -15.67 -8.98 -9.79
N THR A 72 -16.80 -9.16 -9.11
CA THR A 72 -17.03 -8.63 -7.75
C THR A 72 -16.16 -9.32 -6.69
N LEU A 73 -15.86 -10.62 -6.84
CA LEU A 73 -14.87 -11.30 -5.99
C LEU A 73 -13.46 -10.73 -6.19
N LEU A 74 -13.02 -10.52 -7.43
CA LEU A 74 -11.70 -9.92 -7.71
C LEU A 74 -11.61 -8.46 -7.23
N GLU A 75 -12.70 -7.71 -7.34
CA GLU A 75 -12.77 -6.35 -6.81
C GLU A 75 -12.69 -6.33 -5.27
N THR A 76 -13.37 -7.27 -4.61
CA THR A 76 -13.26 -7.43 -3.15
C THR A 76 -11.83 -7.80 -2.73
N LEU A 77 -11.16 -8.67 -3.50
CA LEU A 77 -9.75 -9.01 -3.28
C LEU A 77 -8.83 -7.80 -3.48
N THR A 78 -9.12 -6.94 -4.46
CA THR A 78 -8.40 -5.68 -4.67
C THR A 78 -8.46 -4.79 -3.43
N VAL A 79 -9.65 -4.64 -2.84
CA VAL A 79 -9.84 -3.87 -1.60
C VAL A 79 -9.10 -4.52 -0.43
N ALA A 80 -9.10 -5.85 -0.33
CA ALA A 80 -8.35 -6.56 0.70
C ALA A 80 -6.83 -6.34 0.60
N PHE A 81 -6.26 -6.35 -0.61
CA PHE A 81 -4.84 -6.03 -0.82
C PHE A 81 -4.52 -4.57 -0.53
N LEU A 82 -5.41 -3.64 -0.87
CA LEU A 82 -5.25 -2.23 -0.54
C LEU A 82 -5.28 -2.00 0.98
N TYR A 83 -6.14 -2.73 1.69
CA TYR A 83 -6.15 -2.74 3.15
C TYR A 83 -4.86 -3.32 3.73
N GLY A 84 -4.33 -4.40 3.14
CA GLY A 84 -3.01 -4.95 3.51
C GLY A 84 -1.87 -3.95 3.31
N ALA A 85 -1.89 -3.20 2.21
CA ALA A 85 -0.94 -2.11 1.94
C ALA A 85 -1.04 -0.99 2.99
N TRP A 86 -2.26 -0.62 3.37
CA TRP A 86 -2.48 0.37 4.42
C TRP A 86 -1.98 -0.13 5.77
N ARG A 87 -2.28 -1.40 6.11
CA ARG A 87 -1.83 -2.04 7.34
C ARG A 87 -0.31 -2.14 7.43
N SER A 88 0.38 -2.47 6.33
CA SER A 88 1.85 -2.50 6.30
C SER A 88 2.46 -1.10 6.46
N ILE A 89 1.74 -0.02 6.14
CA ILE A 89 2.24 1.32 6.51
C ILE A 89 2.07 1.56 8.01
N THR A 90 0.97 1.09 8.61
CA THR A 90 0.61 1.43 9.99
C THR A 90 1.16 0.50 11.07
N GLU A 91 1.54 -0.74 10.75
CA GLU A 91 1.94 -1.74 11.76
C GLU A 91 3.44 -2.06 11.82
N GLU A 92 4.20 -1.76 10.77
CA GLU A 92 5.67 -1.91 10.81
C GLU A 92 6.28 -1.03 11.93
N ASP A 93 5.60 0.05 12.32
CA ASP A 93 6.09 1.01 13.33
C ASP A 93 5.79 0.62 14.79
N TRP A 94 4.88 -0.32 15.07
CA TRP A 94 4.42 -0.61 16.45
C TRP A 94 5.05 -1.87 17.06
N SER A 95 5.67 -2.71 16.23
CA SER A 95 6.29 -3.96 16.67
C SER A 95 7.67 -3.74 17.30
N ASP A 96 8.39 -2.69 16.91
CA ASP A 96 9.68 -2.32 17.49
C ASP A 96 9.55 -1.74 18.92
N ASP A 97 8.51 -0.94 19.20
CA ASP A 97 8.28 -0.35 20.53
C ASP A 97 7.93 -1.40 21.61
N LEU A 98 7.31 -2.52 21.23
CA LEU A 98 6.99 -3.63 22.14
C LEU A 98 8.19 -4.56 22.40
N PHE A 99 9.17 -4.61 21.51
CA PHE A 99 10.39 -5.44 21.67
C PHE A 99 11.55 -4.70 22.35
N TYR A 100 11.56 -3.36 22.36
CA TYR A 100 12.59 -2.54 23.04
C TYR A 100 12.20 -2.10 24.46
N GLY A 101 11.01 -2.49 24.94
CA GLY A 101 10.48 -2.18 26.28
C GLY A 101 10.75 -3.22 27.37
N ASN A 102 11.66 -4.18 27.14
CA ASN A 102 12.20 -5.11 28.14
C ASN A 102 13.74 -5.13 28.05
#